data_AF-V8N6M4-F1
#
_entry.id   AF-V8N6M4-F1
#
_cell.length_a   1.000
_cell.length_b   1.000
_cell.length_c   1.000
_cell.angle_alpha   90.00
_cell.angle_beta   90.00
_cell.angle_gamma   90.00
#
_symmetry.space_group_name_H-M   'P 1'
#
loop_
_entity.id
_entity.type
_entity.pdbx_description
1 polymer ?
#
loop_
_entity_poly.entity_id
_entity_poly.type
_entity_poly.pdbx_seq_one_letter_code
_entity_poly.pdbx_strand_id
1 'polypeptide(L)'
;MISFGGIAAKLERDRLRAEGVGDHQNSVKYLGQDFDTLKQQCLESGTLFEDPLFPAVPSVLGFKELGPNSGKTRGVRWKRPSVSICVLKKALVEG
;
A
#
# COMPACT_ATOMS: atom_id res chain seq x y z
N MET A 1 3.78 22.40 4.23
CA MET A 1 2.91 21.89 5.31
C MET A 1 3.68 21.96 6.60
N ILE A 2 3.14 22.63 7.62
CA ILE A 2 3.80 22.73 8.93
C ILE A 2 3.68 21.37 9.60
N SER A 3 4.80 20.69 9.87
CA SER A 3 4.82 19.44 10.62
C SER A 3 4.66 19.76 12.10
N PHE A 4 3.43 19.70 12.60
CA PHE A 4 3.15 19.86 14.02
C PHE A 4 3.61 18.61 14.78
N GLY A 5 4.29 18.80 15.91
CA GLY A 5 4.65 17.74 16.85
C GLY A 5 3.78 17.77 18.11
N GLY A 6 3.79 16.70 18.90
CA GLY A 6 3.17 16.67 20.23
C GLY A 6 1.66 16.97 20.22
N ILE A 7 1.21 17.82 21.14
CA ILE A 7 -0.22 18.14 21.34
C ILE A 7 -0.83 18.82 20.10
N ALA A 8 -0.07 19.66 19.40
CA ALA A 8 -0.55 20.31 18.18
C ALA A 8 -0.87 19.27 17.08
N ALA A 9 -0.03 18.24 16.93
CA ALA A 9 -0.29 17.12 16.01
C ALA A 9 -1.51 16.28 16.41
N LYS A 10 -1.80 16.21 17.71
CA LYS A 10 -2.99 15.53 18.22
C LYS A 10 -4.25 16.34 17.93
N LEU A 11 -4.25 17.62 18.25
CA LEU A 11 -5.37 18.52 18.00
C LEU A 11 -5.75 18.57 16.51
N GLU A 12 -4.76 18.59 15.62
CA GLU A 12 -5.00 18.57 14.18
C GLU A 12 -5.65 17.25 13.73
N ARG A 13 -5.17 16.10 14.21
CA ARG A 13 -5.80 14.80 13.92
C ARG A 13 -7.23 14.72 14.45
N ASP A 14 -7.48 15.27 15.65
CA ASP A 14 -8.82 15.27 16.25
C ASP A 14 -9.80 16.13 15.43
N ARG A 15 -9.34 17.27 14.89
CA ARG A 15 -10.12 18.11 13.97
C ARG A 15 -10.42 17.40 12.66
N LEU A 16 -9.40 16.85 12.00
CA LEU A 16 -9.57 16.09 10.75
C LEU A 16 -10.56 14.93 10.95
N ARG A 17 -10.48 14.23 12.08
CA ARG A 17 -11.42 13.16 12.41
C ARG A 17 -12.85 13.67 12.61
N ALA A 18 -13.04 14.84 13.22
CA ALA A 18 -14.35 15.47 13.34
C ALA A 18 -14.94 15.91 11.98
N GLU A 19 -14.08 16.20 11.00
CA GLU A 19 -14.44 16.45 9.60
C GLU A 19 -14.70 15.16 8.79
N GLY A 20 -14.63 13.98 9.43
CA GLY A 20 -14.89 12.68 8.82
C GLY A 20 -13.66 12.00 8.21
N VAL A 21 -12.45 12.57 8.38
CA VAL A 21 -11.21 11.90 7.94
C VAL A 21 -10.99 10.65 8.79
N GLY A 22 -10.88 9.50 8.13
CA GLY A 22 -10.78 8.17 8.74
C GLY A 22 -12.05 7.34 8.64
N ASP A 23 -13.16 7.91 8.16
CA ASP A 23 -14.36 7.15 7.83
C ASP A 23 -14.19 6.36 6.53
N HIS A 24 -15.07 5.39 6.29
CA HIS A 24 -14.99 4.53 5.10
C HIS A 24 -15.01 5.32 3.78
N GLN A 25 -15.77 6.44 3.74
CA GLN A 25 -15.87 7.29 2.56
C GLN A 25 -14.70 8.30 2.44
N ASN A 26 -13.96 8.53 3.51
CA ASN A 26 -12.86 9.51 3.54
C ASN A 26 -11.66 8.92 4.30
N SER A 27 -11.14 7.80 3.78
CA SER A 27 -10.08 7.05 4.44
C SER A 27 -8.75 7.82 4.47
N VAL A 28 -8.02 7.70 5.58
CA VAL A 28 -6.65 8.24 5.67
C VAL A 28 -5.74 7.49 4.71
N LYS A 29 -4.99 8.24 3.91
CA LYS A 29 -3.95 7.71 3.02
C LYS A 29 -2.80 7.12 3.84
N TYR A 30 -2.63 5.80 3.81
CA TYR A 30 -1.58 5.14 4.56
C TYR A 30 -0.21 5.59 4.07
N LEU A 31 0.60 6.14 4.99
CA LEU A 31 1.90 6.74 4.70
C LEU A 31 1.85 7.83 3.60
N GLY A 32 0.69 8.49 3.44
CA GLY A 32 0.50 9.53 2.43
C GLY A 32 0.43 9.02 0.99
N GLN A 33 0.33 7.71 0.77
CA GLN A 33 0.22 7.13 -0.57
C GLN A 33 -1.17 7.38 -1.16
N ASP A 34 -1.21 8.05 -2.32
CA ASP A 34 -2.44 8.34 -3.05
C ASP A 34 -2.55 7.45 -4.30
N PHE A 35 -3.57 6.58 -4.33
CA PHE A 35 -3.73 5.61 -5.41
C PHE A 35 -3.88 6.27 -6.78
N ASP A 36 -4.72 7.29 -6.91
CA ASP A 36 -5.03 7.92 -8.20
C ASP A 36 -3.80 8.64 -8.75
N THR A 37 -3.07 9.36 -7.91
CA THR A 37 -1.83 10.04 -8.27
C THR A 37 -0.75 9.04 -8.69
N LEU A 38 -0.54 7.98 -7.90
CA LEU A 38 0.46 6.95 -8.21
C LEU A 38 0.11 6.20 -9.50
N LYS A 39 -1.17 5.91 -9.72
CA LYS A 39 -1.67 5.29 -10.94
C LYS A 39 -1.43 6.19 -12.15
N GLN A 40 -1.78 7.48 -12.06
CA GLN A 40 -1.55 8.44 -13.15
C GLN A 40 -0.08 8.53 -13.52
N GLN A 41 0.80 8.68 -12.53
CA GLN A 41 2.25 8.73 -12.74
C GLN A 41 2.77 7.50 -13.49
N CYS A 42 2.31 6.30 -13.12
CA CYS A 42 2.72 5.06 -13.78
C CYS A 42 2.18 4.94 -15.22
N LEU A 43 0.96 5.44 -15.46
CA LEU A 43 0.37 5.46 -16.80
C LEU A 43 1.11 6.44 -17.72
N GLU A 44 1.46 7.62 -17.20
CA GLU A 44 2.21 8.65 -17.93
C GLU A 44 3.64 8.21 -18.24
N SER A 45 4.31 7.54 -17.29
CA SER A 45 5.66 7.01 -17.48
C SER A 45 5.70 5.71 -18.29
N GLY A 46 4.56 5.04 -18.48
CA GLY A 46 4.49 3.72 -19.09
C GLY A 46 5.17 2.61 -18.28
N THR A 47 5.40 2.84 -16.97
CA THR A 47 6.06 1.88 -16.09
C THR A 47 5.06 1.20 -15.16
N LEU A 48 5.40 0.00 -14.70
CA LEU A 48 4.61 -0.68 -13.68
C LEU A 48 4.93 -0.10 -12.29
N PHE A 49 3.89 0.06 -11.46
CA PHE A 49 4.08 0.52 -10.08
C PHE A 49 4.88 -0.49 -9.27
N GLU A 50 5.96 -0.04 -8.64
CA GLU A 50 6.71 -0.75 -7.61
C GLU A 50 6.56 0.03 -6.30
N ASP A 51 6.12 -0.67 -5.24
CA ASP A 51 5.87 -0.03 -3.95
C ASP A 51 7.20 0.26 -3.22
N PRO A 52 7.53 1.54 -2.97
CA PRO A 52 8.76 1.90 -2.27
C PRO A 52 8.68 1.62 -0.75
N LEU A 53 7.47 1.57 -0.18
CA LEU A 53 7.23 1.33 1.24
C LEU A 53 7.06 -0.17 1.54
N PHE A 54 6.71 -0.96 0.53
CA PHE A 54 6.64 -2.42 0.60
C PHE A 54 7.43 -3.08 -0.54
N PRO A 55 8.77 -2.98 -0.53
CA PRO A 55 9.61 -3.50 -1.62
C PRO A 55 9.56 -5.03 -1.69
N ALA A 56 9.75 -5.58 -2.88
CA ALA A 56 9.75 -7.01 -3.17
C ALA A 56 11.03 -7.73 -2.67
N VAL A 57 11.29 -7.68 -1.36
CA VAL A 57 12.49 -8.24 -0.70
C VAL A 57 12.11 -9.29 0.36
N PRO A 58 13.01 -10.22 0.74
CA PRO A 58 12.66 -11.26 1.72
C PRO A 58 12.22 -10.72 3.08
N SER A 59 12.70 -9.53 3.49
CA SER A 59 12.33 -8.93 4.79
C SER A 59 10.86 -8.55 4.89
N VAL A 60 10.17 -8.30 3.76
CA VAL A 60 8.73 -8.00 3.79
C VAL A 60 7.85 -9.24 3.95
N LEU A 61 8.40 -10.44 3.74
CA LEU A 61 7.68 -11.70 4.00
C LEU A 61 7.52 -11.96 5.50
N GLY A 62 8.41 -11.43 6.31
CA GLY A 62 8.31 -11.47 7.76
C GLY A 62 9.67 -11.53 8.45
N PHE A 63 9.62 -11.93 9.71
CA PHE A 63 10.78 -12.07 10.59
C PHE A 63 10.89 -13.52 11.11
N LYS A 64 12.07 -13.89 11.62
CA LYS A 64 12.37 -15.23 12.15
C LYS A 64 12.06 -16.35 11.13
N GLU A 65 10.93 -17.04 11.30
CA GLU A 65 10.45 -18.15 10.49
C GLU A 65 10.18 -17.79 9.02
N LEU A 66 9.88 -16.51 8.74
CA LEU A 66 9.72 -15.97 7.38
C LEU A 66 10.81 -14.93 7.06
N GLY A 67 11.89 -14.91 7.83
CA GLY A 67 13.00 -14.00 7.60
C GLY A 67 13.88 -14.41 6.41
N PRO A 68 14.86 -13.57 6.02
CA PRO A 68 15.73 -13.80 4.87
C PRO A 68 16.53 -15.12 4.90
N ASN A 69 16.81 -15.62 6.11
CA ASN A 69 17.61 -16.83 6.31
C ASN A 69 16.77 -18.09 6.56
N SER A 70 15.45 -17.99 6.51
CA SER A 70 14.57 -19.14 6.69
C SER A 70 14.57 -20.04 5.45
N GLY A 71 14.53 -21.36 5.66
CA GLY A 71 14.32 -22.32 4.57
C GLY A 71 13.00 -22.08 3.83
N LYS A 72 11.99 -21.49 4.48
CA LYS A 72 10.65 -21.27 3.94
C LYS A 72 10.58 -20.15 2.90
N THR A 73 11.48 -19.17 2.96
CA THR A 73 11.51 -18.03 2.04
C THR A 73 12.55 -18.18 0.93
N ARG A 74 13.37 -19.23 1.00
CA ARG A 74 14.38 -19.54 -0.01
C ARG A 74 13.73 -19.87 -1.35
N GLY A 75 14.12 -19.15 -2.40
CA GLY A 75 13.65 -19.40 -3.77
C GLY A 75 12.30 -18.75 -4.11
N VAL A 76 11.71 -17.98 -3.20
CA VAL A 76 10.52 -17.16 -3.50
C VAL A 76 10.85 -16.15 -4.59
N ARG A 77 9.98 -16.07 -5.60
CA ARG A 77 10.05 -15.06 -6.66
C ARG A 77 8.75 -14.26 -6.67
N TRP A 78 8.89 -12.94 -6.63
CA TRP A 78 7.79 -12.01 -6.77
C TRP A 78 7.31 -12.03 -8.22
N LYS A 79 6.04 -12.36 -8.42
CA LYS A 79 5.40 -12.38 -9.72
C LYS A 79 4.16 -11.51 -9.65
N ARG A 80 3.97 -10.66 -10.66
CA ARG A 80 2.69 -10.00 -10.86
C ARG A 80 1.71 -11.03 -11.44
N PRO A 81 0.41 -10.93 -11.12
CA PRO A 81 -0.61 -11.64 -11.88
C PRO A 81 -0.61 -11.06 -13.30
N SER A 82 0.22 -11.59 -14.20
CA SER A 82 -0.01 -11.41 -15.63
C SER A 82 -1.36 -12.04 -15.94
N VAL A 83 -2.11 -11.45 -16.87
CA VAL A 83 -3.49 -11.78 -17.27
C VAL A 83 -3.76 -13.31 -17.41
N SER A 84 -2.73 -14.15 -17.53
CA SER A 84 -2.78 -15.62 -17.58
C SER A 84 -2.92 -16.38 -16.24
N ILE A 85 -2.71 -15.78 -15.05
CA ILE A 85 -2.93 -16.49 -13.78
C ILE A 85 -4.41 -16.49 -13.35
N CYS A 86 -5.22 -15.54 -13.84
CA CYS A 86 -6.63 -15.42 -13.50
C CYS A 86 -7.46 -14.78 -14.63
N VAL A 87 -7.94 -15.58 -15.58
CA VAL A 87 -9.34 -15.43 -16.05
C VAL A 87 -10.32 -15.72 -14.89
N LEU A 88 -9.82 -16.23 -13.76
CA LEU A 88 -10.60 -16.70 -12.61
C LEU A 88 -10.40 -15.84 -11.36
N LYS A 89 -10.93 -14.62 -11.39
CA LYS A 89 -11.99 -14.19 -10.45
C LYS A 89 -12.28 -12.71 -10.69
N LYS A 90 -13.33 -12.47 -11.49
CA LYS A 90 -14.22 -11.30 -11.43
C LYS A 90 -13.67 -10.16 -10.57
N ALA A 91 -12.88 -9.27 -11.14
CA ALA A 91 -12.82 -7.92 -10.59
C ALA A 91 -14.22 -7.33 -10.81
N LEU A 92 -15.08 -7.45 -9.79
CA LEU A 92 -16.42 -6.85 -9.67
C LEU A 92 -17.51 -7.45 -10.60
N VAL A 93 -18.05 -8.61 -10.20
CA VAL A 93 -19.48 -8.92 -10.45
C VAL A 93 -20.05 -9.46 -9.15
N GLU A 94 -20.45 -8.55 -8.27
CA GLU A 94 -21.50 -8.71 -7.27
C GLU A 94 -22.37 -7.45 -7.34
N GLY A 95 -23.69 -7.65 -7.26
CA GLY A 95 -24.74 -6.77 -7.76
C GLY A 95 -25.18 -5.63 -6.85
#